data_AF-A0A0M4MAK4-F1
#
_entry.id   AF-A0A0M4MAK4-F1
#
_cell.length_a   1.000
_cell.length_b   1.000
_cell.length_c   1.000
_cell.angle_alpha   90.00
_cell.angle_beta   90.00
_cell.angle_gamma   90.00
#
_symmetry.space_group_name_H-M   'P 1'
#
loop_
_entity.id
_entity.type
_entity.pdbx_description
1 polymer ?
#
loop_
_entity_poly.entity_id
_entity_poly.type
_entity_poly.pdbx_seq_one_letter_code
_entity_poly.pdbx_strand_id
1 'polypeptide(L)'
;MRKIVLAAAIATSALGLAACSEQTEDAAEATADSMAADAEAVAEEATAETAEAADEAAAAADEAAAEAEAAVEGETEAEAQAD
;
A
#
# COMPACT_ATOMS: atom_id res chain seq x y z
N MET A 1 43.02 28.59 36.36
CA MET A 1 42.83 27.25 35.75
C MET A 1 41.36 26.80 35.72
N ARG A 2 40.56 26.96 36.79
CA ARG A 2 39.13 26.55 36.80
C ARG A 2 38.23 27.23 35.74
N LYS A 3 38.55 28.46 35.33
CA LYS A 3 37.74 29.25 34.38
C LYS A 3 37.89 28.81 32.91
N ILE A 4 39.00 28.14 32.56
CA ILE A 4 39.27 27.68 31.19
C ILE A 4 38.57 26.34 30.92
N VAL A 5 38.44 25.49 31.95
CA VAL A 5 37.73 24.20 31.86
C VAL A 5 36.23 24.38 31.59
N LEU A 6 35.61 25.40 32.21
CA LEU A 6 34.20 25.72 31.98
C LEU A 6 33.92 26.24 30.55
N ALA A 7 34.83 27.05 30.00
CA ALA A 7 34.70 27.55 28.64
C ALA A 7 34.83 26.42 27.59
N ALA A 8 35.73 25.46 27.83
CA ALA A 8 35.88 24.29 26.96
C ALA A 8 34.65 23.39 26.98
N ALA A 9 34.05 23.17 28.15
CA ALA A 9 32.85 22.33 28.29
C ALA A 9 31.61 22.92 27.58
N ILE A 10 31.45 24.26 27.61
CA ILE A 10 30.32 24.94 26.93
C ILE A 10 30.52 24.95 25.41
N ALA A 11 31.76 25.06 24.94
CA ALA A 11 32.05 24.96 23.51
C ALA A 11 31.73 23.56 22.97
N THR A 12 32.06 22.49 23.71
CA THR A 12 31.78 21.11 23.28
C THR A 12 30.29 20.79 23.25
N SER A 13 29.48 21.34 24.16
CA SER A 13 28.04 21.13 24.13
C SER A 13 27.36 21.89 23.00
N ALA A 14 27.84 23.08 22.63
CA ALA A 14 27.32 23.82 21.48
C ALA A 14 27.58 23.09 20.14
N LEU A 15 28.78 22.50 19.96
CA LEU A 15 29.08 21.67 18.78
C LEU A 15 28.29 20.35 18.77
N GLY A 16 28.03 19.76 19.95
CA GLY A 16 27.20 18.55 20.08
C GLY A 16 25.73 18.79 19.70
N LEU A 17 25.15 19.95 20.02
CA LEU A 17 23.78 20.29 19.61
C LEU A 17 23.64 20.45 18.09
N ALA A 18 24.65 21.00 17.40
CA ALA A 18 24.61 21.13 15.94
C ALA A 18 24.69 19.75 15.25
N ALA A 19 25.55 18.85 15.73
CA ALA A 19 25.63 17.48 15.21
C ALA A 19 24.38 16.64 15.53
N CYS A 20 23.76 16.84 16.70
CA CYS A 20 22.47 16.22 17.02
C CYS A 20 21.32 16.81 16.20
N SER A 21 21.41 18.06 15.72
CA SER A 21 20.42 18.66 14.82
C SER A 21 20.45 18.01 13.43
N GLU A 22 21.62 17.97 12.79
CA GLU A 22 21.83 17.32 11.48
C GLU A 22 21.41 15.84 11.52
N GLN A 23 21.85 15.12 12.56
CA GLN A 23 21.49 13.69 12.71
C GLN A 23 19.99 13.47 12.97
N THR A 24 19.31 14.42 13.61
CA THR A 24 17.85 14.36 13.78
C THR A 24 17.14 14.66 12.46
N GLU A 25 17.68 15.59 11.67
CA GLU A 25 17.16 15.95 10.34
C GLU A 25 17.29 14.77 9.36
N ASP A 26 18.48 14.16 9.29
CA ASP A 26 18.73 12.95 8.50
C ASP A 26 17.79 11.80 8.89
N ALA A 27 17.57 11.59 10.19
CA ALA A 27 16.67 10.56 10.68
C ALA A 27 15.20 10.87 10.36
N ALA A 28 14.80 12.15 10.39
CA ALA A 28 13.47 12.59 10.03
C ALA A 28 13.22 12.45 8.52
N GLU A 29 14.21 12.77 7.69
CA GLU A 29 14.15 12.59 6.23
C GLU A 29 14.07 11.10 5.88
N ALA A 30 14.92 10.25 6.48
CA ALA A 30 14.83 8.80 6.29
C ALA A 30 13.48 8.21 6.75
N THR A 31 12.89 8.75 7.82
CA THR A 31 11.56 8.35 8.28
C THR A 31 10.47 8.79 7.30
N ALA A 32 10.57 10.02 6.77
CA ALA A 32 9.63 10.54 5.79
C ALA A 32 9.69 9.74 4.48
N ASP A 33 10.89 9.41 4.00
CA ASP A 33 11.10 8.57 2.82
C ASP A 33 10.55 7.16 3.05
N SER A 34 10.77 6.57 4.23
CA SER A 34 10.19 5.26 4.57
C SER A 34 8.66 5.31 4.59
N MET A 35 8.06 6.35 5.15
CA MET A 35 6.61 6.51 5.14
C MET A 35 6.05 6.72 3.73
N ALA A 36 6.76 7.44 2.87
CA ALA A 36 6.37 7.61 1.48
C ALA A 36 6.42 6.28 0.72
N ALA A 37 7.49 5.50 0.91
CA ALA A 37 7.62 4.17 0.31
C ALA A 37 6.53 3.20 0.81
N ASP A 38 6.22 3.20 2.11
CA ASP A 38 5.13 2.39 2.67
C ASP A 38 3.76 2.80 2.08
N ALA A 39 3.52 4.11 1.93
CA ALA A 39 2.28 4.59 1.33
C ALA A 39 2.15 4.21 -0.15
N GLU A 40 3.24 4.26 -0.91
CA GLU A 40 3.27 3.82 -2.30
C GLU A 40 3.02 2.31 -2.42
N ALA A 41 3.68 1.49 -1.60
CA ALA A 41 3.47 0.04 -1.56
C ALA A 41 2.01 -0.34 -1.24
N VAL A 42 1.40 0.31 -0.24
CA VAL A 42 -0.02 0.08 0.09
C VAL A 42 -0.94 0.50 -1.04
N ALA A 43 -0.65 1.60 -1.74
CA ALA A 43 -1.44 2.06 -2.87
C ALA A 43 -1.34 1.10 -4.07
N GLU A 44 -0.15 0.57 -4.35
CA GLU A 44 0.06 -0.45 -5.38
C GLU A 44 -0.69 -1.75 -5.04
N GLU A 45 -0.58 -2.22 -3.80
CA GLU A 45 -1.25 -3.45 -3.35
C GLU A 45 -2.77 -3.31 -3.40
N ALA A 46 -3.33 -2.19 -2.91
CA ALA A 46 -4.76 -1.93 -3.01
C ALA A 46 -5.26 -1.87 -4.47
N THR A 47 -4.43 -1.35 -5.39
CA THR A 47 -4.74 -1.32 -6.82
C THR A 47 -4.74 -2.73 -7.41
N ALA A 48 -3.77 -3.56 -7.04
CA ALA A 48 -3.68 -4.95 -7.49
C ALA A 48 -4.86 -5.78 -6.98
N GLU A 49 -5.20 -5.71 -5.69
CA GLU A 49 -6.35 -6.40 -5.11
C GLU A 49 -7.67 -5.97 -5.76
N THR A 50 -7.82 -4.67 -6.05
CA THR A 50 -9.02 -4.16 -6.74
C THR A 50 -9.13 -4.72 -8.16
N ALA A 51 -8.02 -4.85 -8.88
CA ALA A 51 -8.00 -5.43 -10.22
C ALA A 51 -8.36 -6.92 -10.18
N GLU A 52 -7.79 -7.67 -9.25
CA GLU A 52 -8.10 -9.10 -9.06
C GLU A 52 -9.58 -9.31 -8.72
N ALA A 53 -10.13 -8.53 -7.79
CA ALA A 53 -11.55 -8.60 -7.44
C ALA A 53 -12.47 -8.25 -8.63
N ALA A 54 -12.05 -7.33 -9.50
CA ALA A 54 -12.80 -7.00 -10.71
C ALA A 54 -12.78 -8.15 -11.73
N ASP A 55 -11.65 -8.81 -11.90
CA ASP A 55 -11.50 -9.98 -12.78
C ASP A 55 -12.33 -11.17 -12.26
N GLU A 56 -12.32 -11.43 -10.95
CA GLU A 56 -13.17 -12.45 -10.32
C GLU A 56 -14.67 -12.16 -10.51
N ALA A 57 -15.08 -10.90 -10.34
CA ALA A 57 -16.47 -10.49 -10.55
C ALA A 57 -16.90 -10.67 -12.01
N ALA A 58 -16.01 -10.37 -12.97
CA ALA A 58 -16.26 -10.60 -14.39
C ALA A 58 -16.41 -12.10 -14.70
N ALA A 59 -15.51 -12.94 -14.18
CA ALA A 59 -15.59 -14.39 -14.36
C ALA A 59 -16.89 -14.98 -13.79
N ALA A 60 -17.31 -14.54 -12.60
CA ALA A 60 -18.57 -14.96 -11.99
C ALA A 60 -19.79 -14.52 -12.80
N ALA A 61 -19.74 -13.33 -13.43
CA ALA A 61 -20.80 -12.86 -14.30
C ALA A 61 -20.90 -13.69 -15.59
N ASP A 62 -19.76 -14.04 -16.19
CA ASP A 62 -19.71 -14.91 -17.39
C ASP A 62 -20.26 -16.31 -17.08
N GLU A 63 -19.90 -16.88 -15.92
CA GLU A 63 -20.42 -18.19 -15.48
C GLU A 63 -21.94 -18.14 -15.27
N ALA A 64 -22.45 -17.11 -14.59
CA ALA A 64 -23.89 -16.93 -14.39
C ALA A 64 -24.65 -16.74 -15.72
N ALA A 65 -24.05 -16.05 -16.70
CA ALA A 65 -24.62 -15.91 -18.03
C ALA A 65 -24.68 -17.26 -18.77
N ALA A 66 -23.60 -18.04 -18.72
CA ALA A 66 -23.56 -19.38 -19.32
C ALA A 66 -24.58 -20.34 -18.69
N GLU A 67 -24.75 -20.31 -17.36
CA GLU A 67 -25.79 -21.09 -16.68
C GLU A 67 -27.20 -20.68 -17.11
N ALA A 68 -27.45 -19.37 -17.28
CA ALA A 68 -28.74 -18.86 -17.73
C ALA A 68 -29.04 -19.28 -19.18
N GLU A 69 -28.06 -19.22 -20.09
CA GLU A 69 -28.20 -19.70 -21.46
C GLU A 69 -28.50 -21.20 -21.50
N ALA A 70 -27.76 -22.01 -20.74
CA ALA A 70 -27.97 -23.45 -20.65
C ALA A 70 -29.37 -23.80 -20.10
N ALA A 71 -29.87 -23.04 -19.13
CA ALA A 71 -31.22 -23.24 -18.59
C ALA A 71 -32.30 -22.97 -19.65
N VAL A 72 -32.15 -21.90 -20.43
CA VAL A 72 -33.09 -21.55 -21.52
C VAL A 72 -33.05 -22.59 -22.63
N GLU A 73 -31.85 -23.01 -23.06
CA GLU A 73 -31.71 -24.07 -24.07
C GLU A 73 -32.37 -25.37 -23.61
N GLY A 74 -32.10 -25.80 -22.38
CA GLY A 74 -32.71 -27.01 -21.81
C GLY A 74 -34.24 -26.96 -21.74
N GLU A 75 -34.82 -25.79 -21.43
CA GLU A 75 -36.27 -25.59 -21.44
C GLU A 75 -36.84 -25.71 -22.87
N THR A 76 -36.17 -25.11 -23.86
CA THR A 76 -36.61 -25.21 -25.27
C THR A 76 -36.52 -26.63 -25.82
N GLU A 77 -35.49 -27.41 -25.46
CA GLU A 77 -35.38 -28.81 -25.86
C GLU A 77 -36.45 -29.69 -25.20
N ALA A 78 -36.83 -29.40 -23.96
CA ALA A 78 -37.89 -30.10 -23.26
C ALA A 78 -39.27 -29.84 -23.91
N GLU A 79 -39.57 -28.58 -24.23
CA GLU A 79 -40.80 -28.19 -24.95
C GLU A 79 -40.86 -28.82 -26.34
N ALA A 80 -39.74 -28.86 -27.08
CA ALA A 80 -39.68 -29.46 -28.40
C ALA A 80 -39.87 -31.00 -28.40
N GLN A 81 -39.56 -31.68 -27.29
CA GLN A 81 -39.80 -33.11 -27.13
C GLN A 81 -41.23 -33.45 -26.70
N ALA A 82 -42.00 -32.45 -26.25
CA ALA A 82 -43.36 -32.62 -25.76
C ALA A 82 -44.46 -32.43 -26.85
N ASP A 83 -44.10 -31.87 -28.02
CA ASP A 83 -44.98 -31.66 -29.20
C ASP A 83 -44.89 -32.83 -30.20
#